data_AF-A0A5E4YK40-F1
#
_entry.id   AF-A0A5E4YK40-F1
#
_cell.length_a   1.000
_cell.length_b   1.000
_cell.length_c   1.000
_cell.angle_alpha   90.00
_cell.angle_beta   90.00
_cell.angle_gamma   90.00
#
_symmetry.space_group_name_H-M   'P 1'
#
loop_
_entity.id
_entity.type
_entity.pdbx_description
1 polymer ?
#
loop_
_entity_poly.entity_id
_entity_poly.type
_entity_poly.pdbx_seq_one_letter_code
_entity_poly.pdbx_strand_id
1 'polypeptide(L)'
;MERMRAATGPRVPFSSRDGAPISIDAEMQQLAIMMKEAQSNALAPIDGLWECLLRLTQAIQRLPDERRAHFETKLSTMLATPPLETPDAVLLRAVIQDILGPARASLENCLAHRAHDALCLPNLQLRAPDEVEPNARTFNSVLPSFAACTYDYGPLGRTLLWCGACLLFEGPSQVTRREKLRQTIFSFPNPPQTGEAGFENIWEFVVAVDKLAIDEPVDINCMQSHQIANTGHETCDIQLVARDPVIRP
;
A
#
# COMPACT_ATOMS: atom_id res chain seq x y z
N MET A 1 23.78 19.29 -26.01
CA MET A 1 24.00 20.15 -24.83
C MET A 1 22.86 21.15 -24.77
N GLU A 2 22.25 21.30 -23.59
CA GLU A 2 21.28 22.33 -23.19
C GLU A 2 19.87 22.26 -23.83
N ARG A 3 18.72 22.31 -23.13
CA ARG A 3 18.36 22.45 -21.70
C ARG A 3 16.95 21.87 -21.55
N MET A 4 16.78 20.86 -20.67
CA MET A 4 15.47 20.44 -20.17
C MET A 4 14.89 21.54 -19.28
N ARG A 5 13.72 22.08 -19.64
CA ARG A 5 12.89 22.87 -18.73
C ARG A 5 12.00 21.91 -17.95
N ALA A 6 12.27 21.79 -16.66
CA ALA A 6 11.40 21.12 -15.72
C ALA A 6 10.07 21.89 -15.62
N ALA A 7 8.97 21.22 -15.94
CA ALA A 7 7.62 21.71 -15.68
C ALA A 7 7.28 21.42 -14.21
N THR A 8 7.54 22.40 -13.34
CA THR A 8 6.98 22.45 -11.99
C THR A 8 5.50 22.81 -12.08
N GLY A 9 4.63 21.81 -11.96
CA GLY A 9 3.22 22.03 -11.63
C GLY A 9 3.08 22.69 -10.25
N PRO A 10 1.93 23.33 -9.96
CA PRO A 10 1.75 24.13 -8.76
C PRO A 10 1.81 23.25 -7.51
N ARG A 11 2.93 23.34 -6.77
CA ARG A 11 2.99 22.95 -5.36
C ARG A 11 2.09 23.91 -4.61
N VAL A 12 0.96 23.42 -4.08
CA VAL A 12 0.18 24.17 -3.10
C VAL A 12 1.13 24.46 -1.93
N PRO A 13 1.40 25.73 -1.59
CA PRO A 13 2.21 26.03 -0.43
C PRO A 13 1.41 25.60 0.80
N PHE A 14 1.91 24.60 1.51
CA PHE A 14 1.47 24.34 2.87
C PHE A 14 1.80 25.60 3.67
N SER A 15 0.78 26.41 3.94
CA SER A 15 0.83 27.46 4.93
C SER A 15 1.15 26.81 6.26
N SER A 16 2.43 26.86 6.64
CA SER A 16 2.90 26.62 7.99
C SER A 16 2.11 27.54 8.92
N ARG A 17 1.07 26.99 9.56
CA ARG A 17 0.57 27.56 10.81
C ARG A 17 1.67 27.36 11.84
N ASP A 18 2.25 28.49 12.25
CA ASP A 18 3.01 28.77 13.46
C ASP A 18 4.03 27.71 13.93
N GLY A 19 5.30 28.10 13.86
CA GLY A 19 6.48 27.36 14.29
C GLY A 19 6.61 27.16 15.81
N ALA A 20 5.59 26.55 16.43
CA ALA A 20 5.79 25.87 17.70
C ALA A 20 6.61 24.60 17.46
N PRO A 21 7.59 24.27 18.32
CA PRO A 21 8.29 22.99 18.21
C PRO A 21 7.28 21.85 18.36
N ILE A 22 7.20 20.97 17.36
CA ILE A 22 6.38 19.75 17.42
C ILE A 22 6.87 18.94 18.62
N SER A 23 6.02 18.80 19.63
CA SER A 23 6.32 17.99 20.80
C SER A 23 6.16 16.52 20.43
N ILE A 24 7.27 15.79 20.39
CA ILE A 24 7.29 14.34 20.11
C ILE A 24 6.42 13.58 21.12
N ASP A 25 6.44 14.01 22.38
CA ASP A 25 5.62 13.41 23.43
C ASP A 25 4.12 13.62 23.18
N ALA A 26 3.74 14.79 22.66
CA ALA A 26 2.36 15.08 22.31
C ALA A 26 1.88 14.25 21.11
N GLU A 27 2.70 14.13 20.05
CA GLU A 27 2.35 13.30 18.89
C GLU A 27 2.31 11.81 19.26
N MET A 28 3.21 11.33 20.12
CA MET A 28 3.16 9.96 20.65
C MET A 28 1.89 9.70 21.48
N GLN A 29 1.48 10.66 22.30
CA GLN A 29 0.23 10.57 23.05
C GLN A 29 -0.98 10.59 22.11
N GLN A 30 -0.96 11.43 21.07
CA GLN A 30 -2.01 11.46 20.06
C GLN A 30 -2.12 10.13 19.31
N LEU A 31 -0.99 9.53 18.92
CA LEU A 31 -0.94 8.22 18.30
C LEU A 31 -1.56 7.14 19.21
N ALA A 32 -1.22 7.16 20.51
CA ALA A 32 -1.80 6.23 21.48
C ALA A 32 -3.32 6.40 21.63
N ILE A 33 -3.82 7.64 21.60
CA ILE A 33 -5.27 7.94 21.62
C ILE A 33 -5.95 7.37 20.38
N MET A 34 -5.43 7.70 19.19
CA MET A 34 -5.94 7.20 17.91
C MET A 34 -5.99 5.67 17.87
N MET A 35 -4.91 5.00 18.33
CA MET A 35 -4.86 3.53 18.41
C MET A 35 -5.92 2.95 19.33
N LYS A 36 -6.22 3.61 20.46
CA LYS A 36 -7.24 3.17 21.41
C LYS A 36 -8.65 3.36 20.86
N GLU A 37 -8.93 4.50 20.22
CA GLU A 37 -10.22 4.80 19.63
C GLU A 37 -10.55 3.86 18.47
N ALA A 38 -9.55 3.55 17.64
CA ALA A 38 -9.69 2.66 16.50
C ALA A 38 -10.10 1.24 16.86
N GLN A 39 -9.82 0.76 18.08
CA GLN A 39 -10.25 -0.58 18.54
C GLN A 39 -11.78 -0.76 18.49
N SER A 40 -12.55 0.33 18.48
CA SER A 40 -14.01 0.30 18.40
C SER A 40 -14.56 0.11 16.98
N ASN A 41 -13.75 0.30 15.93
CA ASN A 41 -14.20 0.17 14.53
C ASN A 41 -13.08 -0.33 13.60
N ALA A 42 -13.04 -1.64 13.35
CA ALA A 42 -12.04 -2.28 12.49
C ALA A 42 -12.30 -2.10 10.97
N LEU A 43 -13.46 -1.56 10.58
CA LEU A 43 -13.90 -1.45 9.18
C LEU A 43 -13.77 -0.02 8.64
N ALA A 44 -13.01 0.84 9.31
CA ALA A 44 -12.75 2.19 8.86
C ALA A 44 -11.28 2.56 9.05
N PRO A 45 -10.73 3.43 8.17
CA PRO A 45 -9.41 3.99 8.38
C PRO A 45 -9.37 4.87 9.63
N ILE A 46 -8.19 4.96 10.24
CA ILE A 46 -7.94 5.89 11.35
C ILE A 46 -7.69 7.28 10.80
N ASP A 47 -8.66 8.18 11.00
CA ASP A 47 -8.55 9.57 10.56
C ASP A 47 -7.38 10.29 11.24
N GLY A 48 -6.60 11.04 10.45
CA GLY A 48 -5.47 11.84 10.94
C GLY A 48 -4.20 11.06 11.26
N LEU A 49 -4.20 9.72 11.15
CA LEU A 49 -3.03 8.89 11.44
C LEU A 49 -1.84 9.26 10.56
N TRP A 50 -2.07 9.44 9.27
CA TRP A 50 -1.04 9.79 8.30
C TRP A 50 -0.35 11.11 8.66
N GLU A 51 -1.13 12.15 8.96
CA GLU A 51 -0.62 13.47 9.32
C GLU A 51 0.12 13.43 10.66
N CYS A 52 -0.35 12.63 11.62
CA CYS A 52 0.34 12.42 12.89
C CYS A 52 1.71 11.78 12.68
N LEU A 53 1.78 10.71 11.88
CA LEU A 53 3.05 10.05 11.57
C LEU A 53 3.99 10.96 10.78
N LEU A 54 3.49 11.76 9.83
CA LEU A 54 4.32 12.75 9.13
C LEU A 54 4.92 13.78 10.10
N ARG A 55 4.14 14.32 11.03
CA ARG A 55 4.67 15.27 12.03
C ARG A 55 5.67 14.60 12.97
N LEU A 56 5.36 13.40 13.42
CA LEU A 56 6.22 12.60 14.29
C LEU A 56 7.58 12.32 13.62
N THR A 57 7.56 11.86 12.37
CA THR A 57 8.77 11.53 11.60
C THR A 57 9.61 12.76 11.29
N GLN A 58 8.99 13.89 10.93
CA GLN A 58 9.69 15.17 10.76
C GLN A 58 10.35 15.65 12.05
N ALA A 59 9.69 15.47 13.20
CA ALA A 59 10.26 15.84 14.50
C ALA A 59 11.44 14.93 14.88
N ILE A 60 11.29 13.62 14.66
CA ILE A 60 12.32 12.60 14.94
C ILE A 60 13.58 12.81 14.09
N GLN A 61 13.43 13.11 12.79
CA GLN A 61 14.57 13.31 11.90
C GLN A 61 15.49 14.47 12.31
N ARG A 62 14.99 15.39 13.13
CA ARG A 62 15.74 16.54 13.67
C ARG A 62 16.43 16.23 15.00
N LEU A 63 16.24 15.03 15.56
CA LEU A 63 16.83 14.65 16.84
C LEU A 63 18.30 14.18 16.70
N PRO A 64 19.15 14.49 17.70
CA PRO A 64 20.43 13.81 17.89
C PRO A 64 20.27 12.30 18.15
N ASP A 65 21.30 11.51 17.87
CA ASP A 65 21.31 10.04 18.03
C ASP A 65 20.86 9.57 19.42
N GLU A 66 21.36 10.20 20.48
CA GLU A 66 21.04 9.84 21.87
C GLU A 66 19.54 9.99 22.18
N ARG A 67 18.91 11.04 21.66
CA ARG A 67 17.47 11.28 21.85
C ARG A 67 16.62 10.35 21.01
N ARG A 68 17.14 9.85 19.88
CA ARG A 68 16.48 8.85 19.05
C ARG A 68 16.42 7.49 19.74
N ALA A 69 17.51 7.05 20.35
CA ALA A 69 17.52 5.80 21.13
C ALA A 69 16.51 5.84 22.30
N HIS A 70 16.41 6.99 22.98
CA HIS A 70 15.40 7.20 24.02
C HIS A 70 13.98 7.13 23.47
N PHE A 71 13.74 7.76 22.31
CA PHE A 71 12.45 7.71 21.63
C PHE A 71 12.06 6.29 21.21
N GLU A 72 12.98 5.53 20.61
CA GLU A 72 12.75 4.14 20.22
C GLU A 72 12.38 3.26 21.42
N THR A 73 13.07 3.47 22.55
CA THR A 73 12.75 2.80 23.82
C THR A 73 11.33 3.14 24.27
N LYS A 74 10.95 4.43 24.26
CA LYS A 74 9.62 4.89 24.68
C LYS A 74 8.52 4.34 23.77
N LEU A 75 8.71 4.35 22.46
CA LEU A 75 7.80 3.75 21.49
C LEU A 75 7.65 2.25 21.74
N SER A 76 8.77 1.55 21.94
CA SER A 76 8.77 0.12 22.24
C SER A 76 8.00 -0.18 23.52
N THR A 77 8.18 0.61 24.58
CA THR A 77 7.39 0.48 25.82
C THR A 77 5.91 0.74 25.59
N MET A 78 5.55 1.78 24.84
CA MET A 78 4.14 2.08 24.51
C MET A 78 3.48 0.91 23.79
N LEU A 79 4.16 0.36 22.77
CA LEU A 79 3.69 -0.77 21.97
C LEU A 79 3.76 -2.12 22.70
N ALA A 80 4.61 -2.26 23.72
CA ALA A 80 4.75 -3.47 24.52
C ALA A 80 3.69 -3.60 25.63
N THR A 81 2.81 -2.60 25.80
CA THR A 81 1.74 -2.69 26.79
C THR A 81 0.81 -3.84 26.41
N PRO A 82 0.65 -4.89 27.25
CA PRO A 82 -0.22 -6.02 26.94
C PRO A 82 -1.66 -5.54 26.65
N PRO A 83 -2.33 -6.12 25.64
CA PRO A 83 -2.04 -7.42 25.02
C PRO A 83 -1.28 -7.34 23.66
N LEU A 84 -0.46 -6.32 23.42
CA LEU A 84 -0.02 -5.96 22.05
C LEU A 84 1.29 -6.63 21.58
N GLU A 85 1.22 -7.92 21.21
CA GLU A 85 1.97 -8.45 20.06
C GLU A 85 1.01 -8.63 18.87
N THR A 86 0.26 -7.58 18.53
CA THR A 86 -0.63 -7.62 17.36
C THR A 86 0.17 -7.33 16.07
N PRO A 87 -0.29 -7.82 14.90
CA PRO A 87 0.31 -7.46 13.60
C PRO A 87 0.47 -5.95 13.40
N ASP A 88 -0.49 -5.16 13.91
CA ASP A 88 -0.46 -3.69 13.89
C ASP A 88 0.74 -3.10 14.64
N ALA A 89 1.00 -3.58 15.86
CA ALA A 89 2.10 -3.10 16.68
C ALA A 89 3.46 -3.47 16.06
N VAL A 90 3.56 -4.67 15.47
CA VAL A 90 4.75 -5.13 14.75
C VAL A 90 5.01 -4.25 13.53
N LEU A 91 3.98 -3.98 12.71
CA LEU A 91 4.10 -3.14 11.53
C LEU A 91 4.52 -1.71 11.88
N LEU A 92 3.86 -1.08 12.86
CA LEU A 92 4.20 0.28 13.29
C LEU A 92 5.63 0.36 13.82
N ARG A 93 6.05 -0.60 14.65
CA ARG A 93 7.44 -0.66 15.15
C ARG A 93 8.43 -0.71 14.00
N ALA A 94 8.18 -1.58 13.03
CA ALA A 94 9.06 -1.79 11.90
C ALA A 94 9.15 -0.53 11.00
N VAL A 95 8.03 0.15 10.74
CA VAL A 95 7.99 1.45 10.03
C VAL A 95 8.85 2.50 10.73
N ILE A 96 8.72 2.62 12.06
CA ILE A 96 9.49 3.62 12.81
C ILE A 96 10.98 3.25 12.87
N GLN A 97 11.33 1.96 12.97
CA GLN A 97 12.71 1.50 12.90
C GLN A 97 13.38 1.86 11.57
N ASP A 98 12.69 1.72 10.44
CA ASP A 98 13.23 2.11 9.13
C ASP A 98 13.53 3.62 9.05
N ILE A 99 12.66 4.43 9.65
CA ILE A 99 12.79 5.90 9.68
C ILE A 99 13.95 6.32 10.60
N LEU A 100 14.11 5.65 11.74
CA LEU A 100 15.17 5.91 12.71
C LEU A 100 16.53 5.37 12.28
N GLY A 101 16.51 4.35 11.41
CA GLY A 101 17.69 3.62 10.96
C GLY A 101 18.72 4.48 10.21
N PRO A 102 19.89 3.88 9.90
CA PRO A 102 21.02 4.62 9.31
C PRO A 102 20.68 5.22 7.94
N ALA A 103 19.82 4.56 7.15
CA ALA A 103 19.37 5.03 5.85
C ALA A 103 18.39 6.22 5.94
N ARG A 104 17.74 6.42 7.09
CA ARG A 104 16.76 7.50 7.35
C ARG A 104 15.71 7.62 6.24
N ALA A 105 15.08 6.50 5.90
CA ALA A 105 14.06 6.48 4.86
C ALA A 105 12.89 7.41 5.25
N SER A 106 12.27 8.01 4.24
CA SER A 106 11.05 8.80 4.47
C SER A 106 9.88 7.88 4.80
N LEU A 107 8.88 8.39 5.53
CA LEU A 107 7.68 7.64 5.89
C LEU A 107 7.00 7.06 4.65
N GLU A 108 6.91 7.88 3.60
CA GLU A 108 6.33 7.52 2.31
C GLU A 108 7.02 6.29 1.72
N ASN A 109 8.36 6.30 1.64
CA ASN A 109 9.12 5.19 1.08
C ASN A 109 8.98 3.93 1.93
N CYS A 110 9.01 4.04 3.25
CA CYS A 110 8.85 2.90 4.15
C CYS A 110 7.48 2.23 3.96
N LEU A 111 6.40 3.03 3.93
CA LEU A 111 5.05 2.50 3.81
C LEU A 111 4.75 1.98 2.40
N ALA A 112 5.24 2.65 1.35
CA ALA A 112 5.13 2.15 -0.02
C ALA A 112 5.83 0.79 -0.18
N HIS A 113 7.07 0.66 0.30
CA HIS A 113 7.78 -0.63 0.27
C HIS A 113 7.05 -1.72 1.06
N ARG A 114 6.57 -1.42 2.27
CA ARG A 114 5.85 -2.40 3.08
C ARG A 114 4.52 -2.84 2.45
N ALA A 115 3.78 -1.90 1.86
CA ALA A 115 2.56 -2.22 1.13
C ALA A 115 2.85 -3.07 -0.12
N HIS A 116 3.95 -2.81 -0.82
CA HIS A 116 4.39 -3.61 -1.95
C HIS A 116 4.80 -5.02 -1.52
N ASP A 117 5.65 -5.15 -0.50
CA ASP A 117 6.12 -6.43 0.01
C ASP A 117 4.98 -7.29 0.56
N ALA A 118 3.97 -6.66 1.18
CA ALA A 118 2.77 -7.34 1.68
C ALA A 118 1.95 -8.01 0.57
N LEU A 119 2.09 -7.59 -0.70
CA LEU A 119 1.44 -8.28 -1.81
C LEU A 119 1.98 -9.70 -2.01
N CYS A 120 3.22 -9.97 -1.56
CA CYS A 120 3.90 -11.26 -1.77
C CYS A 120 3.98 -11.66 -3.26
N LEU A 121 4.09 -10.67 -4.14
CA LEU A 121 4.21 -10.85 -5.60
C LEU A 121 5.61 -10.39 -6.06
N PRO A 122 6.65 -11.21 -5.89
CA PRO A 122 8.05 -10.78 -6.11
C PRO A 122 8.38 -10.40 -7.55
N ASN A 123 7.59 -10.88 -8.51
CA ASN A 123 7.76 -10.59 -9.93
C ASN A 123 6.78 -9.52 -10.45
N LEU A 124 5.96 -8.95 -9.56
CA LEU A 124 5.02 -7.91 -9.95
C LEU A 124 5.78 -6.62 -10.26
N GLN A 125 5.60 -6.14 -11.48
CA GLN A 125 5.96 -4.78 -11.82
C GLN A 125 4.65 -3.98 -11.85
N LEU A 126 4.48 -3.10 -10.85
CA LEU A 126 3.28 -2.27 -10.78
C LEU A 126 3.19 -1.29 -11.95
N ARG A 127 4.34 -0.80 -12.42
CA ARG A 127 4.42 0.29 -13.40
C ARG A 127 5.55 0.00 -14.38
N ALA A 128 5.26 0.11 -15.67
CA ALA A 128 6.28 0.09 -16.71
C ALA A 128 7.12 1.39 -16.68
N PRO A 129 8.36 1.40 -17.20
CA PRO A 129 9.25 2.58 -17.12
C PRO A 129 8.69 3.88 -17.71
N ASP A 130 7.74 3.78 -18.64
CA ASP A 130 7.09 4.87 -19.36
C ASP A 130 5.67 5.19 -18.87
N GLU A 131 5.12 4.41 -17.95
CA GLU A 131 3.79 4.63 -17.38
C GLU A 131 3.82 5.70 -16.28
N VAL A 132 2.91 6.68 -16.35
CA VAL A 132 2.73 7.69 -15.28
C VAL A 132 2.06 7.09 -14.05
N GLU A 133 1.21 6.08 -14.24
CA GLU A 133 0.58 5.27 -13.20
C GLU A 133 0.34 3.85 -13.72
N PRO A 134 0.21 2.84 -12.84
CA PRO A 134 -0.17 1.49 -13.25
C PRO A 134 -1.44 1.49 -14.11
N ASN A 135 -1.52 0.70 -15.17
CA ASN A 135 -2.77 0.59 -15.91
C ASN A 135 -3.90 -0.05 -15.05
N ALA A 136 -5.15 0.16 -15.46
CA ALA A 136 -6.33 -0.29 -14.72
C ALA A 136 -6.36 -1.82 -14.49
N ARG A 137 -5.84 -2.61 -15.45
CA ARG A 137 -5.78 -4.07 -15.30
C ARG A 137 -4.82 -4.47 -14.19
N THR A 138 -3.61 -3.90 -14.17
CA THR A 138 -2.63 -4.14 -13.10
C THR A 138 -3.20 -3.72 -11.75
N PHE A 139 -3.81 -2.54 -11.67
CA PHE A 139 -4.45 -2.05 -10.45
C PHE A 139 -5.56 -2.99 -9.94
N ASN A 140 -6.52 -3.38 -10.79
CA ASN A 140 -7.61 -4.28 -10.39
C ASN A 140 -7.07 -5.65 -9.96
N SER A 141 -6.03 -6.16 -10.63
CA SER A 141 -5.45 -7.49 -10.34
C SER A 141 -4.84 -7.63 -8.95
N VAL A 142 -4.41 -6.52 -8.33
CA VAL A 142 -3.78 -6.54 -6.99
C VAL A 142 -4.77 -6.30 -5.85
N LEU A 143 -6.01 -5.90 -6.14
CA LEU A 143 -7.03 -5.65 -5.10
C LEU A 143 -7.28 -6.89 -4.22
N PRO A 144 -7.43 -8.12 -4.75
CA PRO A 144 -7.59 -9.31 -3.92
C PRO A 144 -6.36 -9.57 -3.03
N SER A 145 -5.15 -9.30 -3.52
CA SER A 145 -3.93 -9.44 -2.74
C SER A 145 -3.87 -8.42 -1.60
N PHE A 146 -4.29 -7.18 -1.82
CA PHE A 146 -4.40 -6.19 -0.75
C PHE A 146 -5.46 -6.57 0.28
N ALA A 147 -6.63 -7.07 -0.15
CA ALA A 147 -7.65 -7.55 0.78
C ALA A 147 -7.11 -8.71 1.64
N ALA A 148 -6.39 -9.65 1.02
CA ALA A 148 -5.82 -10.80 1.70
C ALA A 148 -4.71 -10.40 2.68
N CYS A 149 -3.74 -9.57 2.25
CA CYS A 149 -2.60 -9.22 3.09
C CYS A 149 -2.96 -8.27 4.24
N THR A 150 -4.07 -7.54 4.13
CA THR A 150 -4.55 -6.64 5.20
C THR A 150 -5.55 -7.30 6.15
N TYR A 151 -5.97 -8.54 5.85
CA TYR A 151 -7.04 -9.25 6.55
C TYR A 151 -6.76 -9.45 8.04
N ASP A 152 -5.55 -9.87 8.38
CA ASP A 152 -5.10 -10.16 9.75
C ASP A 152 -4.76 -8.90 10.57
N TYR A 153 -4.71 -7.74 9.93
CA TYR A 153 -4.42 -6.49 10.58
C TYR A 153 -5.66 -5.87 11.21
N GLY A 154 -5.48 -5.21 12.34
CA GLY A 154 -6.45 -4.29 12.91
C GLY A 154 -6.50 -2.97 12.12
N PRO A 155 -7.35 -2.03 12.56
CA PRO A 155 -7.55 -0.77 11.86
C PRO A 155 -6.26 0.06 11.72
N LEU A 156 -5.29 -0.05 12.63
CA LEU A 156 -4.02 0.66 12.50
C LEU A 156 -3.21 0.07 11.33
N GLY A 157 -3.02 -1.24 11.31
CA GLY A 157 -2.23 -1.91 10.28
C GLY A 157 -2.85 -1.74 8.89
N ARG A 158 -4.17 -1.89 8.79
CA ARG A 158 -4.94 -1.62 7.58
C ARG A 158 -4.77 -0.18 7.09
N THR A 159 -4.82 0.81 7.99
CA THR A 159 -4.63 2.21 7.62
C THR A 159 -3.21 2.48 7.13
N LEU A 160 -2.19 1.93 7.79
CA LEU A 160 -0.79 2.06 7.36
C LEU A 160 -0.56 1.47 5.96
N LEU A 161 -1.05 0.25 5.73
CA LEU A 161 -0.91 -0.44 4.44
C LEU A 161 -1.75 0.24 3.35
N TRP A 162 -2.94 0.76 3.66
CA TRP A 162 -3.74 1.56 2.73
C TRP A 162 -3.02 2.86 2.32
N CYS A 163 -2.46 3.59 3.28
CA CYS A 163 -1.66 4.79 2.98
C CYS A 163 -0.46 4.45 2.10
N GLY A 164 0.26 3.37 2.42
CA GLY A 164 1.37 2.87 1.60
C GLY A 164 0.93 2.48 0.19
N ALA A 165 -0.17 1.74 0.06
CA ALA A 165 -0.73 1.35 -1.22
C ALA A 165 -1.11 2.56 -2.06
N CYS A 166 -1.71 3.61 -1.47
CA CYS A 166 -2.06 4.83 -2.20
C CYS A 166 -0.85 5.52 -2.85
N LEU A 167 0.35 5.37 -2.28
CA LEU A 167 1.60 5.91 -2.86
C LEU A 167 2.06 5.10 -4.09
N LEU A 168 1.79 3.79 -4.10
CA LEU A 168 2.15 2.92 -5.22
C LEU A 168 1.35 3.24 -6.51
N PHE A 169 0.15 3.81 -6.34
CA PHE A 169 -0.79 4.13 -7.43
C PHE A 169 -0.97 5.65 -7.64
N GLU A 170 0.03 6.46 -7.30
CA GLU A 170 0.01 7.89 -7.61
C GLU A 170 -0.09 8.14 -9.12
N GLY A 171 -0.98 9.06 -9.50
CA GLY A 171 -1.21 9.46 -10.88
C GLY A 171 -2.58 10.11 -11.11
N PRO A 172 -2.98 10.30 -12.38
CA PRO A 172 -4.25 10.92 -12.74
C PRO A 172 -5.49 10.28 -12.08
N SER A 173 -5.48 8.96 -11.87
CA SER A 173 -6.63 8.21 -11.32
C SER A 173 -6.58 8.06 -9.79
N GLN A 174 -5.62 8.71 -9.12
CA GLN A 174 -5.33 8.49 -7.69
C GLN A 174 -6.56 8.65 -6.78
N VAL A 175 -7.42 9.65 -7.01
CA VAL A 175 -8.62 9.88 -6.18
C VAL A 175 -9.54 8.67 -6.22
N THR A 176 -9.81 8.15 -7.42
CA THR A 176 -10.66 6.99 -7.64
C THR A 176 -10.02 5.72 -7.08
N ARG A 177 -8.72 5.52 -7.31
CA ARG A 177 -7.97 4.35 -6.83
C ARG A 177 -7.86 4.30 -5.31
N ARG A 178 -7.65 5.46 -4.68
CA ARG A 178 -7.63 5.59 -3.22
C ARG A 178 -8.92 5.10 -2.60
N GLU A 179 -10.06 5.47 -3.18
CA GLU A 179 -11.38 5.03 -2.69
C GLU A 179 -11.58 3.54 -2.90
N LYS A 180 -11.17 2.99 -4.05
CA LYS A 180 -11.24 1.55 -4.32
C LYS A 180 -10.37 0.72 -3.39
N LEU A 181 -9.15 1.18 -3.13
CA LEU A 181 -8.26 0.57 -2.13
C LEU A 181 -8.88 0.64 -0.73
N ARG A 182 -9.48 1.79 -0.37
CA ARG A 182 -10.16 1.95 0.92
C ARG A 182 -11.30 0.94 1.06
N GLN A 183 -12.15 0.82 0.04
CA GLN A 183 -13.24 -0.16 0.05
C GLN A 183 -12.68 -1.58 0.15
N THR A 184 -11.73 -1.95 -0.71
CA THR A 184 -11.08 -3.27 -0.71
C THR A 184 -10.50 -3.68 0.65
N ILE A 185 -9.71 -2.80 1.28
CA ILE A 185 -8.97 -3.09 2.51
C ILE A 185 -9.89 -3.13 3.74
N PHE A 186 -10.96 -2.34 3.73
CA PHE A 186 -11.82 -2.16 4.91
C PHE A 186 -13.20 -2.82 4.79
N SER A 187 -13.55 -3.45 3.68
CA SER A 187 -14.84 -4.13 3.50
C SER A 187 -14.96 -5.47 4.22
N PHE A 188 -13.84 -6.12 4.56
CA PHE A 188 -13.85 -7.46 5.16
C PHE A 188 -13.56 -7.39 6.66
N PRO A 189 -14.40 -8.01 7.52
CA PRO A 189 -14.11 -8.09 8.96
C PRO A 189 -12.83 -8.86 9.19
N ASN A 190 -12.12 -8.59 10.30
CA ASN A 190 -10.97 -9.38 10.71
C ASN A 190 -11.34 -10.87 10.82
N PRO A 191 -10.36 -11.79 10.70
CA PRO A 191 -10.61 -13.21 10.89
C PRO A 191 -11.37 -13.44 12.21
N PRO A 192 -12.42 -14.26 12.18
CA PRO A 192 -13.19 -14.51 13.36
C PRO A 192 -12.35 -15.27 14.39
N GLN A 193 -12.69 -15.15 15.66
CA GLN A 193 -11.98 -15.87 16.72
C GLN A 193 -12.22 -17.39 16.59
N THR A 194 -11.27 -18.18 17.08
CA THR A 194 -11.18 -19.65 16.97
C THR A 194 -12.53 -20.37 16.85
N GLY A 195 -12.75 -21.08 15.74
CA GLY A 195 -13.92 -21.96 15.52
C GLY A 195 -14.92 -21.47 14.47
N GLU A 196 -14.79 -20.25 13.97
CA GLU A 196 -15.57 -19.71 12.85
C GLU A 196 -14.75 -19.73 11.55
N ALA A 197 -15.42 -19.94 10.42
CA ALA A 197 -14.77 -19.97 9.10
C ALA A 197 -14.45 -18.54 8.63
N GLY A 198 -13.16 -18.22 8.55
CA GLY A 198 -12.65 -17.01 7.88
C GLY A 198 -12.34 -17.29 6.41
N PHE A 199 -11.67 -16.33 5.76
CA PHE A 199 -11.11 -16.58 4.43
C PHE A 199 -9.86 -17.44 4.53
N GLU A 200 -9.82 -18.56 3.80
CA GLU A 200 -8.73 -19.55 3.90
C GLU A 200 -7.70 -19.42 2.76
N ASN A 201 -8.07 -18.83 1.64
CA ASN A 201 -7.21 -18.76 0.45
C ASN A 201 -7.52 -17.52 -0.41
N ILE A 202 -6.57 -17.18 -1.29
CA ILE A 202 -6.66 -16.00 -2.16
C ILE A 202 -7.87 -16.02 -3.10
N TRP A 203 -8.37 -17.20 -3.50
CA TRP A 203 -9.51 -17.28 -4.42
C TRP A 203 -10.81 -16.76 -3.78
N GLU A 204 -10.97 -16.97 -2.48
CA GLU A 204 -12.12 -16.43 -1.76
C GLU A 204 -12.08 -14.90 -1.70
N PHE A 205 -10.89 -14.31 -1.56
CA PHE A 205 -10.71 -12.85 -1.69
C PHE A 205 -10.99 -12.36 -3.10
N VAL A 206 -10.59 -13.09 -4.16
CA VAL A 206 -10.93 -12.74 -5.55
C VAL A 206 -12.44 -12.66 -5.72
N VAL A 207 -13.17 -13.69 -5.28
CA VAL A 207 -14.63 -13.73 -5.36
C VAL A 207 -15.28 -12.65 -4.48
N ALA A 208 -14.72 -12.39 -3.30
CA ALA A 208 -15.27 -11.40 -2.38
C ALA A 208 -15.07 -9.96 -2.88
N VAL A 209 -13.91 -9.65 -3.47
CA VAL A 209 -13.60 -8.35 -4.07
C VAL A 209 -14.43 -8.11 -5.33
N ASP A 210 -14.59 -9.11 -6.20
CA ASP A 210 -15.46 -9.02 -7.39
C ASP A 210 -16.89 -8.62 -7.01
N LYS A 211 -17.43 -9.18 -5.92
CA LYS A 211 -18.76 -8.83 -5.39
C LYS A 211 -18.88 -7.39 -4.90
N LEU A 212 -17.79 -6.69 -4.61
CA LEU A 212 -17.82 -5.28 -4.26
C LEU A 212 -18.13 -4.41 -5.49
N ALA A 213 -17.94 -4.94 -6.71
CA ALA A 213 -18.17 -4.24 -7.99
C ALA A 213 -17.41 -2.90 -8.08
N ILE A 214 -16.17 -2.88 -7.59
CA ILE A 214 -15.32 -1.69 -7.45
C ILE A 214 -14.26 -1.55 -8.55
N ASP A 215 -14.26 -2.42 -9.55
CA ASP A 215 -13.21 -2.46 -10.57
C ASP A 215 -13.19 -1.21 -11.46
N GLU A 216 -11.98 -0.80 -11.88
CA GLU A 216 -11.82 0.21 -12.92
C GLU A 216 -12.18 -0.40 -14.29
N PRO A 217 -12.84 0.37 -15.18
CA PRO A 217 -12.99 -0.06 -16.56
C PRO A 217 -11.60 -0.30 -17.16
N VAL A 218 -11.37 -1.51 -17.67
CA VAL A 218 -10.12 -1.85 -18.34
C VAL A 218 -10.09 -1.13 -19.68
N ASP A 219 -9.16 -0.20 -19.87
CA ASP A 219 -8.99 0.47 -21.17
C ASP A 219 -8.42 -0.52 -22.20
N ILE A 220 -9.30 -0.97 -23.09
CA ILE A 220 -8.97 -1.94 -24.15
C ILE A 220 -7.97 -1.33 -25.16
N ASN A 221 -7.91 0.00 -25.29
CA ASN A 221 -7.00 0.65 -26.23
C ASN A 221 -5.54 0.58 -25.77
N CYS A 222 -5.28 0.58 -24.47
CA CYS A 222 -3.93 0.40 -23.91
C CYS A 222 -3.36 -0.99 -24.24
N MET A 223 -4.22 -2.01 -24.38
CA MET A 223 -3.82 -3.37 -24.75
C MET A 223 -3.39 -3.50 -26.22
N GLN A 224 -3.91 -2.67 -27.13
CA GLN A 224 -3.53 -2.71 -28.54
C GLN A 224 -2.14 -2.10 -28.77
N SER A 225 -1.75 -1.08 -28.00
CA SER A 225 -0.43 -0.44 -28.08
C SER A 225 0.73 -1.40 -27.75
N HIS A 226 0.53 -2.39 -26.86
CA HIS A 226 1.56 -3.39 -26.55
C HIS A 226 1.60 -4.57 -27.55
N GLN A 227 0.53 -4.83 -28.31
CA GLN A 227 0.57 -5.80 -29.40
C GLN A 227 1.22 -5.22 -30.67
N ILE A 228 1.15 -3.90 -30.87
CA ILE A 228 1.78 -3.23 -32.02
C ILE A 228 3.30 -3.05 -31.80
N ALA A 229 3.78 -2.95 -30.56
CA ALA A 229 5.21 -2.89 -30.26
C ALA A 229 5.95 -4.24 -30.46
N ASN A 230 5.22 -5.36 -30.56
CA ASN A 230 5.79 -6.71 -30.74
C ASN A 230 5.51 -7.35 -32.11
N THR A 231 5.02 -6.57 -33.09
CA THR A 231 4.80 -7.06 -34.47
C THR A 231 5.84 -6.57 -35.47
N GLY A 232 6.98 -6.09 -34.96
CA GLY A 232 8.12 -5.67 -35.75
C GLY A 232 9.25 -6.70 -35.82
N HIS A 233 8.97 -8.00 -35.96
CA HIS A 233 9.89 -8.95 -36.62
C HIS A 233 9.21 -10.32 -36.81
N GLU A 234 9.28 -10.79 -38.06
CA GLU A 234 9.12 -12.19 -38.50
C GLU A 234 7.70 -12.77 -38.55
N THR A 235 7.16 -12.75 -39.77
CA THR A 235 6.22 -13.75 -40.28
C THR A 235 6.78 -15.16 -40.06
N CYS A 236 6.28 -15.84 -39.03
CA CYS A 236 6.37 -17.29 -38.93
C CYS A 236 5.10 -17.90 -39.52
N ASP A 237 5.26 -18.48 -40.71
CA ASP A 237 4.28 -19.37 -41.34
C ASP A 237 3.89 -20.49 -40.37
N ILE A 238 2.65 -20.45 -39.88
CA ILE A 238 2.04 -21.61 -39.24
C ILE A 238 1.53 -22.52 -40.36
N GLN A 239 2.37 -23.47 -40.77
CA GLN A 239 1.91 -24.62 -41.54
C GLN A 239 1.00 -25.49 -40.65
N LEU A 240 -0.31 -25.40 -40.90
CA LEU A 240 -1.30 -26.38 -40.49
C LEU A 240 -0.96 -27.74 -41.12
N VAL A 241 -0.27 -28.60 -40.36
CA VAL A 241 -0.21 -30.03 -40.71
C VAL A 241 -1.46 -30.70 -40.15
N ALA A 242 -2.45 -30.88 -41.03
CA ALA A 242 -3.52 -31.83 -40.82
C ALA A 242 -2.92 -33.23 -40.62
N ARG A 243 -3.23 -33.89 -39.50
CA ARG A 243 -3.05 -35.33 -39.33
C ARG A 243 -4.40 -36.01 -39.50
N ASP A 244 -4.56 -36.64 -40.64
CA ASP A 244 -5.62 -37.60 -40.93
C ASP A 244 -5.55 -38.83 -39.99
N PRO A 245 -6.69 -39.52 -39.79
CA PRO A 245 -6.85 -40.56 -38.79
C PRO A 245 -6.26 -41.89 -39.29
N VAL A 246 -5.39 -42.52 -38.48
CA VAL A 246 -4.94 -43.89 -38.73
C VAL A 246 -5.92 -44.86 -38.07
N ILE A 247 -6.79 -45.41 -38.92
CA ILE A 247 -7.43 -46.72 -38.74
C ILE A 247 -6.34 -47.80 -38.74
N ARG A 248 -6.47 -48.81 -37.88
CA ARG A 248 -6.07 -50.23 -38.08
C ARG A 248 -6.14 -51.02 -36.75
N PRO A 249 -6.17 -52.36 -36.81
CA PRO A 249 -7.12 -53.26 -37.46
C PRO A 249 -8.02 -53.98 -36.44
#